data_AF-A0A8M8V1I1-F1
#
_entry.id   AF-A0A8M8V1I1-F1
#
_cell.length_a   1.000
_cell.length_b   1.000
_cell.length_c   1.000
_cell.angle_alpha   90.00
_cell.angle_beta   90.00
_cell.angle_gamma   90.00
#
_symmetry.space_group_name_H-M   'P 1'
#
loop_
_entity.id
_entity.type
_entity.pdbx_description
1 polymer ?
#
loop_
_entity_poly.entity_id
_entity_poly.type
_entity_poly.pdbx_seq_one_letter_code
_entity_poly.pdbx_strand_id
1 'polypeptide(L)'
;MFAHIFLPHFTFRNKSIGRSPLHYAVLHNRFGTAVYLLSVGACSSLCDYRAYTPLHYAAEIGHVPMLRLLIAVGAGIDLVSDYGTPLQRAIAYRRKDAVEVLLDYEADPDFAACEFFTPLLCSIFANSFDCLEVLLKAGADPNISGGGMNCMTPLGQAAANGATRLVDCLLSFGADPDAVDNSGLTPLEWAVLNRHDEALRILFPVTAQISYYPEWSISGIMNHIHPEEATTHVRIMSFTIQIAFVIFPPKEFYHLLSEIYCINANLRFAMLVSRIKI
;
A
#
# COMPACT_ATOMS: atom_id res chain seq x y z
N MET A 1 -14.07 2.57 -39.71
CA MET A 1 -12.73 2.77 -40.31
C MET A 1 -12.22 4.13 -39.86
N PHE A 2 -11.71 4.23 -38.63
CA PHE A 2 -11.09 5.48 -38.16
C PHE A 2 -9.66 5.51 -38.72
N ALA A 3 -9.40 6.47 -39.61
CA ALA A 3 -8.08 6.69 -40.15
C ALA A 3 -7.12 7.05 -39.01
N HIS A 4 -6.05 6.26 -38.87
CA HIS A 4 -4.84 6.66 -38.13
C HIS A 4 -4.20 7.83 -38.89
N ILE A 5 -4.73 9.04 -38.70
CA ILE A 5 -3.99 10.26 -39.02
C ILE A 5 -2.92 10.32 -37.94
N PHE A 6 -1.68 10.01 -38.32
CA PHE A 6 -0.48 10.29 -37.54
C PHE A 6 -0.34 11.81 -37.42
N LEU A 7 -1.16 12.43 -36.56
CA LEU A 7 -0.97 13.82 -36.18
C LEU A 7 0.35 13.89 -35.40
N PRO A 8 1.26 14.82 -35.74
CA PRO A 8 2.51 14.95 -35.00
C PRO A 8 2.20 15.27 -33.54
N HIS A 9 2.61 14.38 -32.64
CA HIS A 9 2.43 14.60 -31.22
C HIS A 9 3.38 15.70 -30.74
N PHE A 10 2.85 16.84 -30.30
CA PHE A 10 3.71 17.85 -29.69
C PHE A 10 3.99 17.49 -28.22
N THR A 11 5.24 17.68 -27.83
CA THR A 11 5.79 17.25 -26.53
C THR A 11 6.32 18.42 -25.70
N PHE A 12 5.78 19.63 -25.92
CA PHE A 12 6.18 20.84 -25.18
C PHE A 12 6.02 20.64 -23.67
N ARG A 13 7.09 20.97 -22.92
CA ARG A 13 7.16 20.92 -21.46
C ARG A 13 7.76 22.22 -20.93
N ASN A 14 7.27 22.67 -19.77
CA ASN A 14 7.94 23.74 -19.05
C ASN A 14 9.29 23.24 -18.51
N LYS A 15 10.23 24.18 -18.29
CA LYS A 15 11.58 23.84 -17.84
C LYS A 15 11.67 23.54 -16.33
N SER A 16 10.71 24.02 -15.54
CA SER A 16 10.79 23.95 -14.07
C SER A 16 10.40 22.58 -13.52
N ILE A 17 9.33 21.99 -14.04
CA ILE A 17 8.76 20.74 -13.51
C ILE A 17 8.46 19.71 -14.62
N GLY A 18 8.71 20.03 -15.89
CA GLY A 18 8.49 19.11 -17.00
C GLY A 18 7.03 18.95 -17.42
N ARG A 19 6.11 19.77 -16.90
CA ARG A 19 4.68 19.66 -17.26
C ARG A 19 4.38 20.26 -18.63
N SER A 20 3.54 19.56 -19.39
CA SER A 20 2.94 20.03 -20.64
C SER A 20 1.60 20.76 -20.39
N PRO A 21 1.04 21.48 -21.39
CA PRO A 21 -0.28 22.09 -21.28
C PRO A 21 -1.38 21.08 -20.93
N LEU A 22 -1.25 19.84 -21.42
CA LEU A 22 -2.21 18.78 -21.10
C LEU A 22 -2.17 18.42 -19.62
N HIS A 23 -0.98 18.36 -19.00
CA HIS A 23 -0.87 18.15 -17.55
C HIS A 23 -1.63 19.23 -16.77
N TYR A 24 -1.47 20.51 -17.15
CA TYR A 24 -2.19 21.60 -16.50
C TYR A 24 -3.70 21.55 -16.72
N ALA A 25 -4.14 21.22 -17.94
CA ALA A 25 -5.55 21.06 -18.24
C ALA A 25 -6.17 19.97 -17.38
N VAL A 26 -5.49 18.82 -17.23
CA VAL A 26 -5.98 17.72 -16.40
C VAL A 26 -5.91 18.06 -14.91
N LEU A 27 -4.78 18.58 -14.43
CA LEU A 27 -4.58 18.96 -13.02
C LEU A 27 -5.66 19.94 -12.53
N HIS A 28 -6.09 20.87 -13.38
CA HIS A 28 -7.13 21.84 -13.07
C HIS A 28 -8.53 21.43 -13.55
N ASN A 29 -8.72 20.15 -13.88
CA ASN A 29 -9.96 19.54 -14.36
C ASN A 29 -10.66 20.34 -15.48
N ARG A 30 -9.89 20.88 -16.43
CA ARG A 30 -10.37 21.62 -17.60
C ARG A 30 -10.65 20.66 -18.74
N PHE A 31 -11.73 19.88 -18.62
CA PHE A 31 -12.08 18.83 -19.58
C PHE A 31 -12.12 19.30 -21.03
N GLY A 32 -12.82 20.41 -21.33
CA GLY A 32 -12.88 20.95 -22.70
C GLY A 32 -11.50 21.36 -23.25
N THR A 33 -10.63 21.90 -22.40
CA THR A 33 -9.24 22.23 -22.78
C THR A 33 -8.42 20.97 -23.05
N ALA A 34 -8.59 19.92 -22.24
CA ALA A 34 -7.92 18.64 -22.46
C ALA A 34 -8.37 18.00 -23.79
N VAL A 35 -9.67 17.99 -24.08
CA VAL A 35 -10.22 17.54 -25.37
C VAL A 35 -9.60 18.30 -26.54
N TYR A 36 -9.58 19.64 -26.46
CA TYR A 36 -8.98 20.45 -27.50
C TYR A 36 -7.50 20.13 -27.69
N LEU A 37 -6.71 20.10 -26.62
CA LEU A 37 -5.27 19.81 -26.67
C LEU A 37 -4.99 18.44 -27.30
N LEU A 38 -5.74 17.41 -26.93
CA LEU A 38 -5.63 16.08 -27.53
C LEU A 38 -6.01 16.09 -29.02
N SER A 39 -7.06 16.83 -29.39
CA SER A 39 -7.51 16.94 -30.80
C SER A 39 -6.47 17.61 -31.72
N VAL A 40 -5.64 18.50 -31.18
CA VAL A 40 -4.55 19.15 -31.91
C VAL A 40 -3.20 18.43 -31.77
N GLY A 41 -3.20 17.20 -31.23
CA GLY A 41 -2.02 16.33 -31.17
C GLY A 41 -1.19 16.44 -29.88
N ALA A 42 -1.74 16.83 -28.74
CA ALA A 42 -0.99 16.72 -27.48
C ALA A 42 -0.68 15.24 -27.16
N CYS A 43 0.57 14.96 -26.77
CA CYS A 43 0.95 13.61 -26.33
C CYS A 43 0.31 13.27 -24.97
N SER A 44 -0.49 12.20 -24.92
CA SER A 44 -1.20 11.73 -23.72
C SER A 44 -0.32 10.95 -22.73
N SER A 45 0.78 10.37 -23.21
CA SER A 45 1.72 9.55 -22.42
C SER A 45 2.94 10.33 -21.91
N LEU A 46 3.08 11.61 -22.28
CA LEU A 46 4.19 12.44 -21.86
C LEU A 46 4.18 12.60 -20.33
N CYS A 47 5.32 12.39 -19.68
CA CYS A 47 5.45 12.55 -18.24
C CYS A 47 6.20 13.84 -17.87
N ASP A 48 5.92 14.33 -16.66
CA ASP A 48 6.68 15.39 -16.00
C ASP A 48 7.97 14.84 -15.34
N TYR A 49 8.73 15.68 -14.63
CA TYR A 49 10.02 15.26 -14.04
C TYR A 49 9.89 14.26 -12.88
N ARG A 50 8.67 13.97 -12.40
CA ARG A 50 8.40 12.92 -11.42
C ARG A 50 7.79 11.67 -12.08
N ALA A 51 7.98 11.55 -13.39
CA ALA A 51 7.35 10.55 -14.23
C ALA A 51 5.80 10.55 -14.16
N TYR A 52 5.18 11.65 -13.71
CA TYR A 52 3.72 11.78 -13.63
C TYR A 52 3.14 12.08 -15.01
N THR A 53 2.23 11.23 -15.48
CA THR A 53 1.50 11.43 -16.74
C THR A 53 0.18 12.15 -16.50
N PRO A 54 -0.51 12.68 -17.54
CA PRO A 54 -1.86 13.18 -17.41
C PRO A 54 -2.83 12.16 -16.79
N LEU A 55 -2.65 10.86 -17.05
CA LEU A 55 -3.51 9.82 -16.48
C LEU A 55 -3.36 9.71 -14.96
N HIS A 56 -2.15 9.88 -14.41
CA HIS A 56 -1.93 9.94 -12.97
C HIS A 56 -2.68 11.10 -12.31
N TYR A 57 -2.63 12.29 -12.91
CA TYR A 57 -3.39 13.45 -12.42
C TYR A 57 -4.90 13.22 -12.48
N ALA A 58 -5.40 12.63 -13.57
CA ALA A 58 -6.83 12.32 -13.70
C ALA A 58 -7.29 11.29 -12.65
N ALA A 59 -6.46 10.27 -12.37
CA ALA A 59 -6.71 9.25 -11.36
C ALA A 59 -6.76 9.83 -9.94
N GLU A 60 -5.80 10.69 -9.59
CA GLU A 60 -5.75 11.41 -8.31
C GLU A 60 -6.99 12.32 -8.09
N ILE A 61 -7.40 13.03 -9.14
CA ILE A 61 -8.58 13.90 -9.11
C ILE A 61 -9.87 13.07 -9.01
N GLY A 62 -9.89 11.88 -9.63
CA GLY A 62 -11.06 11.01 -9.70
C GLY A 62 -12.07 11.43 -10.78
N HIS A 63 -11.68 12.22 -11.78
CA HIS A 63 -12.61 12.67 -12.82
C HIS A 63 -12.78 11.60 -13.91
N VAL A 64 -13.79 10.74 -13.74
CA VAL A 64 -14.09 9.59 -14.63
C VAL A 64 -14.12 9.96 -16.13
N PRO A 65 -14.79 11.04 -16.58
CA PRO A 65 -14.76 11.39 -18.00
C PRO A 65 -13.35 11.71 -18.52
N MET A 66 -12.49 12.30 -17.68
CA MET A 66 -11.11 12.62 -18.06
C MET A 66 -10.27 11.36 -18.17
N LEU A 67 -10.43 10.42 -17.22
CA LEU A 67 -9.78 9.11 -17.27
C LEU A 67 -10.14 8.38 -18.57
N ARG A 68 -11.43 8.23 -18.85
CA ARG A 68 -11.92 7.56 -20.07
C ARG A 68 -11.41 8.22 -21.33
N LEU A 69 -11.38 9.56 -21.38
CA LEU A 69 -10.81 10.30 -22.51
C LEU A 69 -9.34 9.98 -22.72
N LEU A 70 -8.52 10.04 -21.66
CA LEU A 70 -7.07 9.80 -21.74
C LEU A 70 -6.75 8.36 -22.14
N ILE A 71 -7.46 7.37 -21.58
CA ILE A 71 -7.30 5.96 -21.93
C ILE A 71 -7.71 5.73 -23.39
N ALA A 72 -8.83 6.31 -23.85
CA ALA A 72 -9.31 6.16 -25.22
C ALA A 72 -8.34 6.73 -26.28
N VAL A 73 -7.51 7.71 -25.92
CA VAL A 73 -6.44 8.24 -26.79
C VAL A 73 -5.09 7.54 -26.59
N GLY A 74 -5.08 6.38 -25.92
CA GLY A 74 -3.89 5.53 -25.77
C GLY A 74 -2.90 5.99 -24.69
N ALA A 75 -3.36 6.67 -23.63
CA ALA A 75 -2.50 6.88 -22.46
C ALA A 75 -2.11 5.53 -21.84
N GLY A 76 -0.82 5.34 -21.53
CA GLY A 76 -0.36 4.11 -20.89
C GLY A 76 -0.92 3.96 -19.48
N ILE A 77 -1.62 2.86 -19.22
CA ILE A 77 -2.43 2.64 -18.01
C ILE A 77 -1.60 2.31 -16.77
N ASP A 78 -0.52 1.53 -16.93
CA ASP A 78 0.37 1.10 -15.85
C ASP A 78 1.74 1.81 -15.86
N LEU A 79 1.81 3.00 -16.47
CA LEU A 79 3.04 3.78 -16.42
C LEU A 79 3.37 4.15 -14.97
N VAL A 80 4.61 3.91 -14.56
CA VAL A 80 5.06 4.13 -13.18
C VAL A 80 5.58 5.56 -13.03
N SER A 81 5.07 6.26 -12.01
CA SER A 81 5.67 7.50 -11.51
C SER A 81 6.49 7.27 -10.23
N ASP A 82 7.16 8.31 -9.75
CA ASP A 82 7.83 8.29 -8.42
C ASP A 82 6.88 7.94 -7.27
N TYR A 83 5.56 8.01 -7.50
CA TYR A 83 4.52 7.76 -6.50
C TYR A 83 3.59 6.59 -6.84
N GLY A 84 3.98 5.74 -7.80
CA GLY A 84 3.22 4.57 -8.23
C GLY A 84 2.49 4.73 -9.55
N THR A 85 1.64 3.75 -9.91
CA THR A 85 0.78 3.77 -11.10
C THR A 85 -0.43 4.70 -10.94
N PRO A 86 -1.13 5.07 -12.04
CA PRO A 86 -2.42 5.75 -11.97
C PRO A 86 -3.42 5.05 -11.03
N LEU A 87 -3.49 3.71 -11.04
CA LEU A 87 -4.35 2.93 -10.14
C LEU A 87 -4.01 3.21 -8.66
N GLN A 88 -2.73 3.15 -8.29
CA GLN A 88 -2.28 3.45 -6.94
C GLN A 88 -2.55 4.91 -6.53
N ARG A 89 -2.47 5.86 -7.48
CA ARG A 89 -2.86 7.26 -7.22
C ARG A 89 -4.36 7.41 -6.97
N ALA A 90 -5.21 6.73 -7.73
CA ALA A 90 -6.65 6.71 -7.45
C ALA A 90 -6.95 6.15 -6.05
N ILE A 91 -6.28 5.06 -5.66
CA ILE A 91 -6.43 4.43 -4.34
C ILE A 91 -5.96 5.35 -3.21
N ALA A 92 -4.77 5.95 -3.33
CA ALA A 92 -4.22 6.84 -2.32
C ALA A 92 -5.12 8.05 -2.03
N TYR A 93 -5.89 8.50 -3.02
CA TYR A 93 -6.86 9.59 -2.90
C TYR A 93 -8.31 9.10 -2.75
N ARG A 94 -8.50 7.80 -2.51
CA ARG A 94 -9.80 7.16 -2.25
C ARG A 94 -10.83 7.39 -3.36
N ARG A 95 -10.38 7.40 -4.61
CA ARG A 95 -11.20 7.65 -5.80
C ARG A 95 -11.79 6.34 -6.31
N LYS A 96 -12.77 5.79 -5.60
CA LYS A 96 -13.41 4.50 -5.94
C LYS A 96 -13.80 4.39 -7.42
N ASP A 97 -14.54 5.37 -7.95
CA ASP A 97 -14.99 5.35 -9.34
C ASP A 97 -13.83 5.37 -10.35
N ALA A 98 -12.70 5.99 -9.98
CA ALA A 98 -11.50 5.96 -10.81
C ALA A 98 -10.79 4.61 -10.76
N VAL A 99 -10.77 3.96 -9.60
CA VAL A 99 -10.25 2.59 -9.44
C VAL A 99 -11.06 1.62 -10.30
N GLU A 100 -12.40 1.67 -10.22
CA GLU A 100 -13.28 0.85 -11.05
C GLU A 100 -13.00 1.05 -12.54
N VAL A 101 -12.90 2.30 -13.00
CA VAL A 101 -12.58 2.61 -14.41
C VAL A 101 -11.21 2.06 -14.80
N LEU A 102 -10.18 2.24 -13.98
CA LEU A 102 -8.84 1.77 -14.35
C LEU A 102 -8.80 0.24 -14.46
N LEU A 103 -9.47 -0.47 -13.55
CA LEU A 103 -9.59 -1.93 -13.60
C LEU A 103 -10.45 -2.41 -14.79
N ASP A 104 -11.54 -1.70 -15.14
CA ASP A 104 -12.34 -1.97 -16.34
C ASP A 104 -11.52 -1.90 -17.64
N TYR A 105 -10.43 -1.12 -17.64
CA TYR A 105 -9.49 -0.99 -18.76
C TYR A 105 -8.22 -1.84 -18.57
N GLU A 106 -8.30 -2.89 -17.77
CA GLU A 106 -7.24 -3.90 -17.59
C GLU A 106 -5.96 -3.38 -16.91
N ALA A 107 -6.06 -2.35 -16.06
CA ALA A 107 -4.97 -2.03 -15.14
C ALA A 107 -4.71 -3.23 -14.22
N ASP A 108 -3.44 -3.61 -14.06
CA ASP A 108 -3.07 -4.77 -13.24
C ASP A 108 -3.35 -4.48 -11.74
N PRO A 109 -4.26 -5.23 -11.08
CA PRO A 109 -4.62 -5.00 -9.69
C PRO A 109 -3.51 -5.35 -8.69
N ASP A 110 -2.48 -6.10 -9.11
CA ASP A 110 -1.38 -6.57 -8.27
C ASP A 110 -0.04 -5.91 -8.61
N PHE A 111 0.02 -5.12 -9.67
CA PHE A 111 1.27 -4.51 -10.12
C PHE A 111 1.86 -3.55 -9.07
N ALA A 112 2.99 -3.97 -8.50
CA ALA A 112 3.78 -3.19 -7.55
C ALA A 112 4.75 -2.26 -8.29
N ALA A 113 4.31 -1.03 -8.53
CA ALA A 113 5.09 0.00 -9.22
C ALA A 113 6.40 0.39 -8.50
N CYS A 114 6.40 0.28 -7.18
CA CYS A 114 7.56 0.44 -6.33
C CYS A 114 7.61 -0.75 -5.40
N GLU A 115 8.83 -1.19 -5.02
CA GLU A 115 9.05 -2.44 -4.27
C GLU A 115 8.13 -2.58 -3.05
N PHE A 116 7.65 -1.48 -2.50
CA PHE A 116 7.03 -1.41 -1.18
C PHE A 116 5.50 -1.53 -1.14
N PHE A 117 4.76 -1.34 -2.24
CA PHE A 117 3.29 -1.28 -2.16
C PHE A 117 2.58 -1.89 -3.38
N THR A 118 1.87 -3.00 -3.18
CA THR A 118 0.82 -3.45 -4.11
C THR A 118 -0.37 -2.48 -4.04
N PRO A 119 -1.24 -2.40 -5.07
CA PRO A 119 -2.47 -1.62 -5.00
C PRO A 119 -3.34 -1.98 -3.79
N LEU A 120 -3.41 -3.27 -3.44
CA LEU A 120 -4.14 -3.72 -2.26
C LEU A 120 -3.55 -3.16 -0.96
N LEU A 121 -2.23 -3.22 -0.76
CA LEU A 121 -1.59 -2.60 0.41
C LEU A 121 -1.78 -1.07 0.42
N CYS A 122 -1.69 -0.40 -0.73
CA CYS A 122 -1.99 1.03 -0.82
C CYS A 122 -3.38 1.35 -0.26
N SER A 123 -4.40 0.51 -0.51
CA SER A 123 -5.75 0.73 0.00
C SER A 123 -5.84 0.62 1.53
N ILE A 124 -5.04 -0.25 2.13
CA ILE A 124 -4.95 -0.41 3.60
C ILE A 124 -4.27 0.81 4.23
N PHE A 125 -3.13 1.26 3.70
CA PHE A 125 -2.45 2.47 4.19
C PHE A 125 -3.28 3.73 3.97
N ALA A 126 -3.99 3.80 2.85
CA ALA A 126 -4.94 4.86 2.58
C ALA A 126 -6.20 4.74 3.45
N ASN A 127 -6.39 3.66 4.22
CA ASN A 127 -7.61 3.33 4.98
C ASN A 127 -8.88 3.50 4.12
N SER A 128 -8.84 2.96 2.90
CA SER A 128 -9.92 3.01 1.91
C SER A 128 -10.53 1.63 1.72
N PHE A 129 -11.50 1.31 2.56
CA PHE A 129 -12.26 0.05 2.47
C PHE A 129 -12.91 -0.14 1.10
N ASP A 130 -13.50 0.92 0.53
CA ASP A 130 -14.20 0.82 -0.75
C ASP A 130 -13.26 0.47 -1.91
N CYS A 131 -12.04 1.04 -1.93
CA CYS A 131 -11.06 0.69 -2.95
C CYS A 131 -10.50 -0.73 -2.73
N LEU A 132 -10.28 -1.13 -1.47
CA LEU A 132 -9.87 -2.50 -1.14
C LEU A 132 -10.88 -3.53 -1.66
N GLU A 133 -12.16 -3.31 -1.40
CA GLU A 133 -13.22 -4.22 -1.83
C GLU A 133 -13.30 -4.29 -3.37
N VAL A 134 -13.16 -3.16 -4.06
CA VAL A 134 -13.13 -3.12 -5.53
C VAL A 134 -11.95 -3.91 -6.09
N LEU A 135 -10.75 -3.75 -5.52
CA LEU A 135 -9.55 -4.50 -5.95
C LEU A 135 -9.72 -6.01 -5.79
N LEU A 136 -10.20 -6.45 -4.62
CA LEU A 136 -10.43 -7.87 -4.35
C LEU A 136 -11.49 -8.46 -5.29
N LYS A 137 -12.57 -7.72 -5.57
CA LYS A 137 -13.59 -8.13 -6.56
C LYS A 137 -13.04 -8.19 -7.99
N ALA A 138 -12.03 -7.37 -8.30
CA ALA A 138 -11.32 -7.40 -9.57
C ALA A 138 -10.23 -8.48 -9.65
N GLY A 139 -10.04 -9.28 -8.59
CA GLY A 139 -9.13 -10.42 -8.58
C GLY A 139 -7.72 -10.12 -8.04
N ALA A 140 -7.52 -9.00 -7.33
CA ALA A 140 -6.28 -8.75 -6.60
C ALA A 140 -5.98 -9.90 -5.63
N ASP A 141 -4.76 -10.41 -5.61
CA ASP A 141 -4.35 -11.48 -4.70
C ASP A 141 -4.16 -10.91 -3.27
N PRO A 142 -4.96 -11.38 -2.27
CA PRO A 142 -4.88 -10.88 -0.91
C PRO A 142 -3.62 -11.31 -0.15
N ASN A 143 -2.76 -12.13 -0.74
CA ASN A 143 -1.58 -12.70 -0.10
C ASN A 143 -0.26 -12.08 -0.57
N ILE A 144 -0.28 -11.19 -1.57
CA ILE A 144 0.94 -10.54 -2.04
C ILE A 144 1.42 -9.54 -0.99
N SER A 145 2.52 -9.88 -0.32
CA SER A 145 3.24 -9.01 0.60
C SER A 145 3.94 -7.87 -0.14
N GLY A 146 4.03 -6.70 0.51
CA GLY A 146 4.87 -5.61 0.01
C GLY A 146 6.35 -5.93 0.20
N GLY A 147 7.24 -5.26 -0.53
CA GLY A 147 8.67 -5.27 -0.27
C GLY A 147 9.07 -4.35 0.91
N GLY A 148 10.34 -4.42 1.34
CA GLY A 148 10.91 -3.57 2.40
C GLY A 148 11.14 -4.24 3.76
N MET A 149 11.55 -3.47 4.79
CA MET A 149 12.01 -4.06 6.06
C MET A 149 10.92 -4.73 6.90
N ASN A 150 9.64 -4.48 6.62
CA ASN A 150 8.53 -5.07 7.35
C ASN A 150 7.64 -6.01 6.52
N CYS A 151 7.85 -6.14 5.19
CA CYS A 151 7.11 -6.97 4.21
C CYS A 151 5.80 -7.64 4.67
N MET A 152 4.86 -6.89 5.23
CA MET A 152 3.69 -7.47 5.85
C MET A 152 2.76 -7.99 4.76
N THR A 153 2.10 -9.11 5.03
CA THR A 153 0.95 -9.52 4.23
C THR A 153 -0.17 -8.48 4.41
N PRO A 154 -1.07 -8.31 3.43
CA PRO A 154 -2.23 -7.43 3.58
C PRO A 154 -3.02 -7.70 4.86
N LEU A 155 -3.23 -8.98 5.19
CA LEU A 155 -3.92 -9.38 6.43
C LEU A 155 -3.11 -9.04 7.68
N GLY A 156 -1.79 -9.26 7.66
CA GLY A 156 -0.89 -8.85 8.74
C GLY A 156 -0.95 -7.35 8.99
N GLN A 157 -0.91 -6.53 7.93
CA GLN A 157 -1.00 -5.08 8.04
C GLN A 157 -2.38 -4.62 8.58
N ALA A 158 -3.47 -5.24 8.14
CA ALA A 158 -4.80 -4.97 8.67
C ALA A 158 -4.91 -5.33 10.17
N ALA A 159 -4.34 -6.47 10.57
CA ALA A 159 -4.30 -6.94 11.95
C ALA A 159 -3.44 -6.04 12.86
N ALA A 160 -2.25 -5.64 12.40
CA ALA A 160 -1.37 -4.69 13.10
C ALA A 160 -2.01 -3.32 13.31
N ASN A 161 -2.92 -2.91 12.43
CA ASN A 161 -3.68 -1.66 12.56
C ASN A 161 -4.98 -1.80 13.37
N GLY A 162 -5.36 -3.04 13.75
CA GLY A 162 -6.64 -3.33 14.41
C GLY A 162 -7.86 -3.04 13.52
N ALA A 163 -7.67 -3.03 12.20
CA ALA A 163 -8.70 -2.65 11.23
C ALA A 163 -9.61 -3.86 10.94
N THR A 164 -10.47 -4.21 11.90
CA THR A 164 -11.33 -5.40 11.88
C THR A 164 -12.14 -5.57 10.61
N ARG A 165 -12.72 -4.48 10.06
CA ARG A 165 -13.41 -4.51 8.76
C ARG A 165 -12.52 -4.97 7.61
N LEU A 166 -11.26 -4.55 7.58
CA LEU A 166 -10.31 -4.98 6.55
C LEU A 166 -9.90 -6.43 6.79
N VAL A 167 -9.70 -6.84 8.05
CA VAL A 167 -9.43 -8.25 8.42
C VAL A 167 -10.54 -9.16 7.92
N ASP A 168 -11.80 -8.88 8.26
CA ASP A 168 -12.96 -9.66 7.81
C ASP A 168 -13.03 -9.73 6.28
N CYS A 169 -12.84 -8.59 5.61
CA CYS A 169 -12.89 -8.51 4.15
C CYS A 169 -11.79 -9.37 3.52
N LEU A 170 -10.53 -9.21 3.94
CA LEU A 170 -9.40 -9.97 3.41
C LEU A 170 -9.58 -11.48 3.62
N LEU A 171 -10.03 -11.90 4.81
CA LEU A 171 -10.35 -13.31 5.08
C LEU A 171 -11.46 -13.84 4.15
N SER A 172 -12.51 -13.05 3.92
CA SER A 172 -13.61 -13.44 3.02
C SER A 172 -13.19 -13.61 1.56
N PHE A 173 -12.08 -13.00 1.16
CA PHE A 173 -11.48 -13.12 -0.18
C PHE A 173 -10.29 -14.09 -0.21
N GLY A 174 -10.06 -14.88 0.86
CA GLY A 174 -9.06 -15.95 0.86
C GLY A 174 -7.64 -15.52 1.24
N ALA A 175 -7.50 -14.44 2.03
CA ALA A 175 -6.24 -14.16 2.71
C ALA A 175 -5.88 -15.31 3.66
N ASP A 176 -4.63 -15.75 3.62
CA ASP A 176 -4.12 -16.81 4.50
C ASP A 176 -3.91 -16.25 5.93
N PRO A 177 -4.69 -16.71 6.93
CA PRO A 177 -4.60 -16.24 8.31
C PRO A 177 -3.29 -16.66 9.01
N ASP A 178 -2.60 -17.67 8.47
CA ASP A 178 -1.35 -18.20 9.02
C ASP A 178 -0.11 -17.75 8.22
N ALA A 179 -0.28 -16.86 7.23
CA ALA A 179 0.82 -16.39 6.40
C ALA A 179 1.87 -15.63 7.23
N VAL A 180 3.10 -16.12 7.20
CA VAL A 180 4.23 -15.53 7.91
C VAL A 180 4.90 -14.48 7.00
N ASP A 181 5.07 -13.27 7.52
CA ASP A 181 5.78 -12.20 6.82
C ASP A 181 7.31 -12.30 6.96
N ASN A 182 8.07 -11.39 6.34
CA ASN A 182 9.54 -11.42 6.45
C ASN A 182 10.06 -11.02 7.85
N SER A 183 9.20 -10.52 8.73
CA SER A 183 9.54 -10.32 10.15
C SER A 183 9.44 -11.63 10.94
N GLY A 184 8.94 -12.69 10.32
CA GLY A 184 8.67 -13.98 10.95
C GLY A 184 7.36 -13.99 11.73
N LEU A 185 6.45 -13.06 11.46
CA LEU A 185 5.21 -12.89 12.22
C LEU A 185 3.97 -13.16 11.37
N THR A 186 2.97 -13.77 12.00
CA THR A 186 1.62 -14.01 11.50
C THR A 186 0.70 -12.81 11.75
N PRO A 187 -0.44 -12.69 11.06
CA PRO A 187 -1.44 -11.68 11.36
C PRO A 187 -1.93 -11.69 12.81
N LEU A 188 -2.09 -12.89 13.40
CA LEU A 188 -2.50 -13.03 14.79
C LEU A 188 -1.45 -12.43 15.73
N GLU A 189 -0.17 -12.75 15.54
CA GLU A 189 0.94 -12.19 16.32
C GLU A 189 1.02 -10.66 16.20
N TRP A 190 0.78 -10.11 15.01
CA TRP A 190 0.71 -8.66 14.82
C TRP A 190 -0.43 -8.00 15.58
N ALA A 191 -1.63 -8.60 15.59
CA ALA A 191 -2.73 -8.12 16.41
C ALA A 191 -2.42 -8.20 17.91
N VAL A 192 -1.70 -9.24 18.35
CA VAL A 192 -1.27 -9.42 19.74
C VAL A 192 -0.27 -8.33 20.14
N LEU A 193 0.79 -8.14 19.35
CA LEU A 193 1.85 -7.17 19.61
C LEU A 193 1.32 -5.74 19.74
N ASN A 194 0.31 -5.40 18.94
CA ASN A 194 -0.33 -4.08 18.93
C ASN A 194 -1.57 -3.98 19.84
N ARG A 195 -1.92 -5.05 20.58
CA ARG A 195 -3.03 -5.09 21.54
C ARG A 195 -4.40 -4.80 20.89
N HIS A 196 -4.64 -5.41 19.73
CA HIS A 196 -5.89 -5.28 18.98
C HIS A 196 -6.83 -6.46 19.24
N ASP A 197 -7.47 -6.42 20.40
CA ASP A 197 -8.31 -7.50 20.94
C ASP A 197 -9.40 -7.96 19.96
N GLU A 198 -10.05 -7.04 19.27
CA GLU A 198 -11.12 -7.40 18.35
C GLU A 198 -10.59 -8.10 17.09
N ALA A 199 -9.41 -7.70 16.59
CA ALA A 199 -8.75 -8.42 15.49
C ALA A 199 -8.32 -9.83 15.93
N LEU A 200 -7.91 -10.01 17.20
CA LEU A 200 -7.63 -11.33 17.76
C LEU A 200 -8.87 -12.21 17.77
N ARG A 201 -10.02 -11.68 18.18
CA ARG A 201 -11.29 -12.45 18.20
C ARG A 201 -11.71 -12.93 16.81
N ILE A 202 -11.36 -12.17 15.77
CA ILE A 202 -11.63 -12.54 14.37
C ILE A 202 -10.63 -13.57 13.85
N LEU A 203 -9.33 -13.35 14.09
CA LEU A 203 -8.25 -14.19 13.54
C LEU A 203 -8.12 -15.54 14.24
N PHE A 204 -8.27 -15.56 15.56
CA PHE A 204 -8.08 -16.77 16.37
C PHE A 204 -8.91 -17.99 15.93
N PRO A 205 -10.23 -17.89 15.63
CA PRO A 205 -11.01 -19.04 15.21
C PRO A 205 -10.67 -19.56 13.80
N VAL A 206 -9.90 -18.81 13.01
CA VAL A 206 -9.57 -19.16 11.62
C VAL A 206 -8.10 -19.56 11.42
N THR A 207 -7.25 -19.45 12.45
CA THR A 207 -5.84 -19.89 12.40
C THR A 207 -5.71 -21.38 12.76
N ALA A 208 -4.89 -22.11 11.99
CA ALA A 208 -4.74 -23.57 12.14
C ALA A 208 -4.02 -23.99 13.42
N GLN A 209 -3.30 -23.06 14.06
CA GLN A 209 -2.42 -23.34 15.21
C GLN A 209 -3.16 -23.47 16.55
N ILE A 210 -4.37 -22.92 16.72
CA ILE A 210 -4.98 -22.80 18.06
C ILE A 210 -6.37 -23.45 18.11
N SER A 211 -6.39 -24.79 18.22
CA SER A 211 -7.64 -25.55 18.28
C SER A 211 -8.36 -25.49 19.63
N TYR A 212 -7.67 -25.16 20.73
CA TYR A 212 -8.27 -25.08 22.08
C TYR A 212 -7.33 -24.42 23.10
N TYR A 213 -7.79 -23.36 23.79
CA TYR A 213 -7.11 -22.82 24.98
C TYR A 213 -8.13 -22.37 26.06
N PRO A 214 -7.92 -22.72 27.35
CA PRO A 214 -8.90 -22.46 28.42
C PRO A 214 -8.89 -21.03 28.97
N GLU A 215 -7.88 -20.21 28.66
CA GLU A 215 -7.78 -18.81 29.11
C GLU A 215 -7.62 -17.86 27.91
N TRP A 216 -8.64 -17.02 27.65
CA TRP A 216 -8.68 -16.08 26.52
C TRP A 216 -8.04 -14.70 26.83
N SER A 217 -7.16 -14.63 27.83
CA SER A 217 -6.43 -13.39 28.11
C SER A 217 -5.31 -13.19 27.07
N ILE A 218 -5.06 -11.95 26.63
CA ILE A 218 -3.93 -11.62 25.73
C ILE A 218 -2.62 -12.18 26.28
N SER A 219 -2.47 -12.14 27.61
CA SER A 219 -1.32 -12.70 28.32
C SER A 219 -1.22 -14.22 28.15
N GLY A 220 -2.33 -14.95 28.23
CA GLY A 220 -2.38 -16.40 28.00
C GLY A 220 -1.99 -16.76 26.56
N ILE A 221 -2.50 -16.00 25.58
CA ILE A 221 -2.18 -16.19 24.15
C ILE A 221 -0.69 -15.90 23.88
N MET A 222 -0.14 -14.78 24.39
CA MET A 222 1.28 -14.44 24.22
C MET A 222 2.22 -15.49 24.79
N ASN A 223 1.91 -16.01 25.98
CA ASN A 223 2.71 -17.07 26.61
C ASN A 223 2.68 -18.37 25.82
N HIS A 224 1.61 -18.65 25.08
CA HIS A 224 1.49 -19.83 24.23
C HIS A 224 2.28 -19.68 22.93
N ILE A 225 2.17 -18.53 22.27
CA ILE A 225 2.80 -18.29 20.95
C ILE A 225 4.33 -18.10 21.08
N HIS A 226 4.80 -17.38 22.11
CA HIS A 226 6.23 -17.13 22.33
C HIS A 226 6.65 -17.36 23.79
N PRO A 227 6.74 -18.64 24.24
CA PRO A 227 7.02 -18.98 25.64
C PRO A 227 8.36 -18.46 26.15
N GLU A 228 9.36 -18.23 25.28
CA GLU A 228 10.69 -17.73 25.66
C GLU A 228 10.84 -16.19 25.58
N GLU A 229 9.97 -15.47 24.85
CA GLU A 229 10.17 -14.03 24.53
C GLU A 229 9.22 -13.08 25.29
N ALA A 230 8.16 -13.61 25.90
CA ALA A 230 7.11 -12.84 26.57
C ALA A 230 7.60 -11.93 27.72
N THR A 231 8.76 -12.22 28.32
CA THR A 231 9.28 -11.47 29.48
C THR A 231 10.14 -10.27 29.11
N THR A 232 10.71 -10.22 27.90
CA THR A 232 11.75 -9.23 27.55
C THR A 232 11.24 -8.15 26.59
N HIS A 233 10.46 -8.51 25.57
CA HIS A 233 10.01 -7.55 24.55
C HIS A 233 8.88 -6.61 25.01
N VAL A 234 7.97 -7.08 25.88
CA VAL A 234 6.84 -6.27 26.38
C VAL A 234 7.33 -5.06 27.20
N ARG A 235 8.46 -5.19 27.89
CA ARG A 235 9.09 -4.07 28.64
C ARG A 235 9.84 -3.10 27.73
N ILE A 236 10.55 -3.60 26.71
CA ILE A 236 11.39 -2.76 25.84
C ILE A 236 10.52 -1.95 24.87
N MET A 237 9.46 -2.53 24.32
CA MET A 237 8.57 -1.85 23.36
C MET A 237 7.62 -0.84 24.04
N SER A 238 7.14 -1.14 25.26
CA SER A 238 6.38 -0.15 26.05
C SER A 238 7.21 1.09 26.40
N PHE A 239 8.51 0.89 26.68
CA PHE A 239 9.39 1.98 27.10
C PHE A 239 9.86 2.84 25.90
N THR A 240 10.11 2.23 24.74
CA THR A 240 10.54 2.96 23.52
C THR A 240 9.40 3.78 22.91
N ILE A 241 8.16 3.31 22.96
CA ILE A 241 6.99 4.06 22.45
C ILE A 241 6.61 5.21 23.40
N GLN A 242 6.72 5.03 24.73
CA GLN A 242 6.41 6.10 25.69
C GLN A 242 7.43 7.26 25.70
N ILE A 243 8.72 6.99 25.44
CA ILE A 243 9.74 8.05 25.40
C ILE A 243 9.69 8.84 24.08
N ALA A 244 9.34 8.19 22.96
CA ALA A 244 9.28 8.83 21.65
C ALA A 244 8.19 9.92 21.53
N PHE A 245 7.11 9.83 22.30
CA PHE A 245 6.01 10.82 22.28
C PHE A 245 6.25 12.06 23.14
N VAL A 246 7.20 12.03 24.08
CA VAL A 246 7.37 13.10 25.10
C VAL A 246 8.50 14.07 24.74
N ILE A 247 9.47 13.68 23.91
CA ILE A 247 10.74 14.43 23.81
C ILE A 247 10.99 15.14 22.47
N PHE A 248 10.42 14.71 21.33
CA PHE A 248 10.86 15.23 20.00
C PHE A 248 9.74 15.77 19.08
N PRO A 249 9.94 16.94 18.43
CA PRO A 249 9.01 17.49 17.45
C PRO A 249 9.07 16.79 16.07
N PRO A 250 8.04 16.93 15.21
CA PRO A 250 7.72 16.01 14.11
C PRO A 250 8.67 15.97 12.90
N LYS A 251 9.81 16.67 12.92
CA LYS A 251 10.68 16.83 11.75
C LYS A 251 11.99 16.04 11.79
N GLU A 252 12.31 15.36 12.89
CA GLU A 252 13.54 14.56 13.03
C GLU A 252 13.27 13.04 13.20
N PHE A 253 12.00 12.64 13.08
CA PHE A 253 11.53 11.26 13.32
C PHE A 253 12.14 10.20 12.37
N TYR A 254 12.52 10.60 11.15
CA TYR A 254 12.97 9.67 10.12
C TYR A 254 14.44 9.23 10.24
N HIS A 255 15.31 10.03 10.88
CA HIS A 255 16.71 9.65 11.08
C HIS A 255 16.89 8.74 12.31
N LEU A 256 16.14 8.96 13.39
CA LEU A 256 16.28 8.21 14.65
C LEU A 256 15.76 6.76 14.55
N LEU A 257 14.70 6.52 13.75
CA LEU A 257 14.18 5.17 13.50
C LEU A 257 15.20 4.29 12.77
N SER A 258 16.04 4.88 11.91
CA SER A 258 17.08 4.15 11.18
C SER A 258 18.20 3.65 12.10
N GLU A 259 18.55 4.39 13.16
CA GLU A 259 19.60 4.02 14.11
C GLU A 259 19.09 3.04 15.18
N ILE A 260 17.86 3.21 15.67
CA ILE A 260 17.27 2.36 16.71
C ILE A 260 16.97 0.95 16.16
N TYR A 261 16.52 0.82 14.91
CA TYR A 261 16.31 -0.48 14.27
C TYR A 261 17.63 -1.15 13.82
N CYS A 262 18.65 -0.38 13.43
CA CYS A 262 20.00 -0.91 13.16
C CYS A 262 20.63 -1.60 14.37
N ILE A 263 20.34 -1.12 15.60
CA ILE A 263 20.83 -1.75 16.84
C ILE A 263 20.12 -3.09 17.11
N ASN A 264 18.82 -3.20 16.80
CA ASN A 264 18.05 -4.42 17.06
C ASN A 264 18.34 -5.55 16.05
N ALA A 265 18.60 -5.21 14.78
CA ALA A 265 19.08 -6.18 13.80
C ALA A 265 20.48 -6.72 14.17
N ASN A 266 21.36 -5.87 14.70
CA ASN A 266 22.69 -6.28 15.18
C ASN A 266 22.63 -7.14 16.46
N LEU A 267 21.65 -6.94 17.34
CA LEU A 267 21.44 -7.80 18.52
C LEU A 267 20.98 -9.21 18.14
N ARG A 268 20.11 -9.34 17.12
CA ARG A 268 19.71 -10.66 16.57
C ARG A 268 20.87 -11.35 15.86
N PHE A 269 21.71 -10.62 15.11
CA PHE A 269 22.92 -11.18 14.49
C PHE A 269 23.99 -11.56 15.53
N ALA A 270 24.18 -10.77 16.58
CA ALA A 270 25.15 -11.05 17.65
C ALA A 270 24.75 -12.26 18.51
N MET A 271 23.45 -12.47 18.77
CA MET A 271 22.95 -13.66 19.46
C MET A 271 22.97 -14.93 18.59
N LEU A 272 22.83 -14.80 17.27
CA LEU A 272 22.95 -15.93 16.35
C LEU A 272 24.43 -16.36 16.15
N VAL A 273 25.36 -15.39 16.12
CA VAL A 273 26.81 -15.65 15.94
C VAL A 273 27.47 -16.14 17.24
N SER A 274 26.97 -15.76 18.43
CA SER A 274 27.49 -16.28 19.71
C SER A 274 27.12 -17.75 19.98
N ARG A 275 26.19 -18.33 19.20
CA ARG A 275 25.82 -19.75 19.28
C ARG A 275 26.51 -20.66 18.25
N ILE A 276 27.43 -20.14 17.42
CA ILE A 276 28.09 -20.92 16.33
C ILE A 276 29.62 -21.07 16.50
N LYS A 277 30.22 -20.71 17.64
CA LYS A 277 31.66 -21.03 17.86
C LYS A 277 31.88 -21.92 19.10
N ILE A 278 32.04 -23.21 18.78
CA ILE A 278 32.76 -24.32 19.46
C ILE A 278 32.44 -24.53 20.94
#